data_AF-A0A806LHZ5-F1
#
_entry.id   AF-A0A806LHZ5-F1
#
_cell.length_a   1.000
_cell.length_b   1.000
_cell.length_c   1.000
_cell.angle_alpha   90.00
_cell.angle_beta   90.00
_cell.angle_gamma   90.00
#
_symmetry.space_group_name_H-M   'P 1'
#
loop_
_entity.id
_entity.type
_entity.pdbx_description
1 polymer ?
#
loop_
_entity_poly.entity_id
_entity_poly.type
_entity_poly.pdbx_seq_one_letter_code
_entity_poly.pdbx_strand_id
1 'polypeptide(L)'
;MIAPQAETILKEKFGYDHFRAGQNQAISRVLAGESTLVVMPTGGGKSLCYQIPAMLLSGLTLVVSPLIALMKDQVDALNDNGIPAAFINSTPRLHN
;
A
#
# COMPACT_ATOMS: atom_id res chain seq x y z
N MET A 1 1.31 -6.03 18.92
CA MET A 1 0.31 -6.85 18.20
C MET A 1 -0.27 -5.99 17.11
N ILE A 2 -0.48 -6.55 15.91
CA ILE A 2 -1.20 -5.83 14.87
C ILE A 2 -2.64 -5.57 15.33
N ALA A 3 -3.17 -4.42 14.95
CA ALA A 3 -4.58 -4.10 15.13
C ALA A 3 -5.42 -5.13 14.33
N PRO A 4 -6.40 -5.84 14.95
CA PRO A 4 -7.25 -6.83 14.26
C PRO A 4 -7.84 -6.34 12.92
N GLN A 5 -8.05 -5.03 12.82
CA GLN A 5 -8.49 -4.35 11.61
C GLN A 5 -7.56 -4.56 10.40
N ALA A 6 -6.25 -4.68 10.60
CA ALA A 6 -5.31 -4.89 9.50
C ALA A 6 -5.48 -6.26 8.84
N GLU A 7 -5.78 -7.31 9.61
CA GLU A 7 -6.06 -8.65 9.08
C GLU A 7 -7.42 -8.69 8.37
N THR A 8 -8.41 -7.99 8.92
CA THR A 8 -9.71 -7.80 8.24
C THR A 8 -9.52 -7.13 6.88
N ILE A 9 -8.79 -6.01 6.81
CA ILE A 9 -8.52 -5.32 5.55
C ILE A 9 -7.73 -6.21 4.60
N LEU A 10 -6.72 -6.94 5.09
CA LEU A 10 -5.94 -7.87 4.27
C LEU A 10 -6.84 -8.89 3.55
N LYS A 11 -7.79 -9.45 4.28
CA LYS A 11 -8.73 -10.43 3.74
C LYS A 11 -9.76 -9.80 2.82
N GLU A 12 -10.43 -8.73 3.25
CA GLU A 12 -11.54 -8.11 2.53
C GLU A 12 -11.11 -7.36 1.26
N LYS A 13 -9.92 -6.74 1.28
CA LYS A 13 -9.43 -5.92 0.17
C LYS A 13 -8.41 -6.61 -0.72
N PHE A 14 -7.65 -7.56 -0.19
CA PHE A 14 -6.57 -8.22 -0.95
C PHE A 14 -6.74 -9.73 -1.06
N GLY A 15 -7.72 -10.34 -0.37
CA GLY A 15 -8.01 -11.77 -0.47
C GLY A 15 -6.96 -12.68 0.17
N TYR A 16 -6.05 -12.15 1.02
CA TYR A 16 -5.05 -12.96 1.71
C TYR A 16 -5.47 -13.28 3.14
N ASP A 17 -5.30 -14.52 3.57
CA ASP A 17 -5.63 -14.93 4.94
C ASP A 17 -4.57 -14.49 5.96
N HIS A 18 -3.30 -14.41 5.56
CA HIS A 18 -2.19 -14.12 6.47
C HIS A 18 -1.13 -13.21 5.83
N PHE A 19 -0.52 -12.37 6.66
CA PHE A 19 0.66 -11.62 6.28
C PHE A 19 1.86 -12.54 6.05
N ARG A 20 2.67 -12.20 5.05
CA ARG A 20 3.97 -12.83 4.83
C ARG A 20 4.97 -12.34 5.89
N ALA A 21 6.06 -13.10 6.03
CA ALA A 21 7.14 -12.77 6.96
C ALA A 21 7.63 -11.32 6.77
N GLY A 22 7.79 -10.61 7.89
CA GLY A 22 8.24 -9.20 7.92
C GLY A 22 7.17 -8.15 7.64
N GLN A 23 6.07 -8.47 6.94
CA GLN A 23 5.01 -7.48 6.66
C GLN A 23 4.34 -7.01 7.94
N ASN A 24 3.99 -7.96 8.83
CA ASN A 24 3.32 -7.66 10.09
C ASN A 24 4.15 -6.69 10.97
N GLN A 25 5.46 -6.94 11.05
CA GLN A 25 6.39 -6.08 11.78
C GLN A 25 6.49 -4.69 11.16
N ALA A 26 6.62 -4.59 9.83
CA ALA A 26 6.70 -3.31 9.14
C ALA A 26 5.42 -2.47 9.34
N ILE A 27 4.25 -3.08 9.15
CA ILE A 27 2.95 -2.44 9.34
C ILE A 27 2.80 -1.95 10.78
N SER A 28 3.14 -2.77 11.77
CA SER A 28 3.06 -2.39 13.19
C SER A 28 3.89 -1.14 13.50
N ARG A 29 5.12 -1.05 12.96
CA ARG A 29 6.00 0.09 13.19
C ARG A 29 5.47 1.37 12.52
N VAL A 30 4.97 1.26 11.29
CA VAL A 30 4.34 2.40 10.59
C VAL A 30 3.10 2.88 11.33
N LEU A 31 2.25 1.98 11.82
CA LEU A 31 1.06 2.33 12.63
C LEU A 31 1.43 2.97 13.98
N ALA A 32 2.61 2.66 14.53
CA ALA A 32 3.16 3.31 15.72
C ALA A 32 3.80 4.68 15.43
N GLY A 33 3.79 5.14 14.17
CA GLY A 33 4.41 6.40 13.76
C GLY A 33 5.93 6.34 13.63
N GLU A 34 6.53 5.15 13.55
CA GLU A 34 7.97 4.98 13.44
C GLU A 34 8.47 5.01 11.99
N SER A 35 9.57 5.74 11.76
CA SER A 35 10.36 5.63 10.53
C SER A 35 10.89 4.21 10.34
N THR A 36 10.51 3.57 9.23
CA THR A 36 10.75 2.14 9.01
C THR A 36 11.43 1.90 7.66
N LEU A 37 12.57 1.20 7.68
CA LEU A 37 13.21 0.66 6.47
C LEU A 37 12.78 -0.79 6.27
N VAL A 38 12.24 -1.10 5.09
CA VAL A 38 11.77 -2.44 4.72
C VAL A 38 12.61 -2.97 3.57
N VAL A 39 13.35 -4.05 3.83
CA VAL A 39 14.14 -4.77 2.81
C VAL A 39 13.47 -6.12 2.56
N MET A 40 12.90 -6.30 1.37
CA MET A 40 12.24 -7.54 0.97
C MET A 40 12.49 -7.80 -0.52
N PRO A 41 12.52 -9.07 -0.96
CA PRO A 41 12.69 -9.40 -2.38
C PRO A 41 11.54 -8.85 -3.23
N THR A 42 11.78 -8.70 -4.53
CA THR A 42 10.72 -8.42 -5.51
C THR A 42 9.62 -9.48 -5.41
N GLY A 43 8.36 -9.08 -5.51
CA GLY A 43 7.22 -9.97 -5.25
C GLY A 43 6.97 -10.30 -3.77
N GLY A 44 7.84 -9.87 -2.84
CA GLY A 44 7.68 -10.09 -1.40
C GLY A 44 6.50 -9.36 -0.74
N GLY A 45 5.73 -8.57 -1.49
CA GLY A 45 4.56 -7.86 -0.97
C GLY A 45 4.88 -6.59 -0.19
N LYS A 46 5.95 -5.88 -0.58
CA LYS A 46 6.37 -4.61 0.05
C LYS A 46 5.27 -3.55 0.07
N SER A 47 4.42 -3.50 -0.96
CA SER A 47 3.36 -2.49 -1.07
C SER A 47 2.34 -2.55 0.06
N LEU A 48 2.00 -3.77 0.51
CA LEU A 48 1.09 -3.97 1.65
C LEU A 48 1.60 -3.30 2.93
N CYS A 49 2.93 -3.15 3.09
CA CYS A 49 3.53 -2.52 4.26
C CYS A 49 3.21 -1.02 4.40
N TYR A 50 2.80 -0.34 3.33
CA TYR A 50 2.31 1.05 3.39
C TYR A 50 0.82 1.18 3.01
N GLN A 51 0.27 0.29 2.19
CA GLN A 51 -1.14 0.32 1.80
C GLN A 51 -2.09 -0.03 2.95
N ILE A 52 -1.73 -1.00 3.80
CA ILE A 52 -2.54 -1.34 4.98
C ILE A 52 -2.57 -0.17 5.97
N PRO A 53 -1.42 0.43 6.38
CA PRO A 53 -1.45 1.65 7.17
C PRO A 53 -2.24 2.80 6.54
N ALA A 54 -2.17 2.97 5.22
CA ALA A 54 -2.90 4.02 4.52
C ALA A 54 -4.42 3.97 4.70
N MET A 55 -4.98 2.77 4.97
CA MET A 55 -6.41 2.60 5.22
C MET A 55 -6.79 2.65 6.70
N LEU A 56 -5.81 2.55 7.60
CA LEU A 56 -6.03 2.55 9.05
C LEU A 56 -5.74 3.91 9.69
N LEU A 57 -4.81 4.67 9.11
CA LEU A 57 -4.45 6.01 9.57
C LEU A 57 -5.36 7.05 8.93
N SER A 58 -5.66 8.12 9.67
CA SER A 58 -6.38 9.27 9.14
C SER A 58 -5.50 10.06 8.17
N GLY A 59 -6.06 10.46 7.03
CA GLY A 59 -5.39 11.35 6.06
C GLY A 59 -4.95 10.64 4.78
N LEU A 60 -4.02 11.28 4.06
CA LEU A 60 -3.51 10.80 2.78
C LEU A 60 -2.12 10.18 2.96
N THR A 61 -1.91 8.98 2.42
CA THR A 61 -0.56 8.42 2.26
C THR A 61 0.05 8.84 0.93
N LEU A 62 1.19 9.52 0.97
CA LEU A 62 1.95 9.89 -0.22
C LEU A 62 2.99 8.80 -0.53
N VAL A 63 2.88 8.20 -1.72
CA VAL A 63 3.84 7.20 -2.21
C VAL A 63 4.65 7.81 -3.35
N VAL A 64 5.98 7.82 -3.21
CA VAL A 64 6.90 8.31 -4.24
C VAL A 64 7.52 7.10 -4.94
N SER A 65 7.36 7.03 -6.26
CA SER A 65 7.93 5.98 -7.11
C SER A 65 8.53 6.61 -8.36
N PRO A 66 9.71 6.15 -8.82
CA PRO A 66 10.34 6.68 -10.03
C PRO A 66 9.69 6.15 -11.33
N LEU A 67 8.89 5.08 -11.24
CA LEU A 67 8.36 4.38 -12.42
C LEU A 67 6.87 4.68 -12.62
N ILE A 68 6.54 5.46 -13.66
CA ILE A 68 5.14 5.82 -13.99
C ILE A 68 4.28 4.58 -14.27
N ALA A 69 4.80 3.59 -15.00
CA ALA A 69 4.09 2.34 -15.26
C ALA A 69 3.70 1.64 -13.95
N LEU A 70 4.65 1.54 -13.01
CA LEU A 70 4.40 0.98 -11.69
C LEU A 70 3.37 1.80 -10.89
N MET A 71 3.41 3.13 -10.98
CA MET A 71 2.42 3.99 -10.32
C MET A 71 1.01 3.71 -10.84
N LYS A 72 0.84 3.60 -12.17
CA LYS A 72 -0.43 3.26 -12.80
C LYS A 72 -0.90 1.88 -12.34
N ASP A 73 -0.06 0.85 -12.42
CA ASP A 73 -0.41 -0.51 -12.03
C ASP A 73 -0.84 -0.60 -10.55
N GLN A 74 -0.17 0.12 -9.65
CA GLN A 74 -0.56 0.18 -8.24
C GLN A 74 -1.89 0.90 -8.02
N VAL A 75 -2.15 2.01 -8.73
CA VAL A 75 -3.40 2.77 -8.60
C VAL A 75 -4.56 1.98 -9.18
N ASP A 76 -4.40 1.36 -10.35
CA ASP A 76 -5.43 0.52 -10.96
C ASP A 76 -5.79 -0.65 -10.03
N ALA A 77 -4.79 -1.38 -9.51
CA ALA A 77 -5.03 -2.47 -8.58
C ALA A 77 -5.69 -2.04 -7.25
N LEU A 78 -5.40 -0.84 -6.76
CA LEU A 78 -6.08 -0.30 -5.57
C LEU A 78 -7.53 0.06 -5.88
N ASN A 79 -7.79 0.71 -7.01
CA ASN A 79 -9.14 1.07 -7.43
C ASN A 79 -10.00 -0.18 -7.72
N ASP A 80 -9.42 -1.22 -8.32
CA ASP A 80 -10.09 -2.51 -8.55
C ASP A 80 -10.50 -3.19 -7.23
N ASN A 81 -9.72 -2.99 -6.17
CA ASN A 81 -10.03 -3.44 -4.82
C ASN A 81 -10.94 -2.47 -4.04
N GLY A 82 -11.48 -1.44 -4.70
CA GLY A 82 -12.33 -0.43 -4.10
C GLY A 82 -11.61 0.41 -3.04
N ILE A 83 -10.32 0.68 -3.25
CA ILE A 83 -9.49 1.57 -2.43
C ILE A 83 -9.18 2.82 -3.27
N PRO A 84 -9.70 4.00 -2.88
CA PRO A 84 -9.45 5.24 -3.65
C PRO A 84 -7.96 5.57 -3.72
N ALA A 85 -7.42 5.61 -4.94
CA ALA A 85 -6.05 5.99 -5.18
C ALA A 85 -5.92 6.80 -6.48
N ALA A 86 -4.92 7.68 -6.53
CA ALA A 86 -4.58 8.46 -7.71
C ALA A 86 -3.06 8.59 -7.83
N PHE A 87 -2.57 8.80 -9.05
CA PHE A 87 -1.17 9.14 -9.29
C PHE A 87 -1.08 10.47 -10.05
N ILE A 88 0.04 11.17 -9.85
CA ILE A 88 0.37 12.43 -10.52
C ILE A 88 1.73 12.25 -11.20
N ASN A 89 1.83 12.66 -12.45
CA ASN A 89 3.08 12.70 -13.20
C ASN A 89 3.05 13.86 -14.22
N SER A 90 4.15 14.04 -14.94
CA SER A 90 4.31 15.08 -15.96
C SER A 90 3.89 14.63 -17.37
N THR A 91 3.24 13.48 -17.53
CA THR A 91 2.80 13.01 -18.86
C THR A 91 1.69 13.91 -19.38
N PRO A 92 1.79 14.43 -20.62
CA PRO A 92 0.75 15.25 -21.22
C PRO A 92 -0.56 14.46 -21.32
N ARG A 93 -1.66 15.02 -20.80
CA ARG A 93 -3.00 14.50 -21.08
C ARG A 93 -3.42 15.03 -22.45
N LEU A 94 -3.64 14.15 -23.43
CA LEU A 94 -4.28 14.54 -24.68
C LEU A 94 -5.71 14.97 -24.34
N HIS A 95 -5.99 16.27 -24.46
CA HIS A 95 -7.36 16.79 -24.39
C HIS A 95 -8.02 16.55 -25.75
N ASN A 96 -9.09 15.76 -25.77
CA ASN A 96 -10.09 15.73 -26.85
C ASN A 96 -11.40 16.31 -26.30
#